data_AF-A0A2T4MWG2-F1
#
_entry.id   AF-A0A2T4MWG2-F1
#
_cell.length_a   1.000
_cell.length_b   1.000
_cell.length_c   1.000
_cell.angle_alpha   90.00
_cell.angle_beta   90.00
_cell.angle_gamma   90.00
#
_symmetry.space_group_name_H-M   'P 1'
#
loop_
_entity.id
_entity.type
_entity.pdbx_description
1 polymer ?
#
loop_
_entity_poly.entity_id
_entity_poly.type
_entity_poly.pdbx_seq_one_letter_code
_entity_poly.pdbx_strand_id
1 'polypeptide(L)' 'MAKDYGINYCKQVIRGLEEIEEGLFREKGHGFDRFSQEYLNLLKYKRLLEEFKGEKARNAIPSYRPEIHGP' A
#
# COMPACT_ATOMS: atom_id res chain seq x y z
N MET A 1 1.84 -17.31 -5.13
CA MET A 1 0.50 -16.89 -5.60
C MET A 1 -0.13 -15.84 -4.68
N ALA A 2 -0.58 -16.15 -3.46
CA ALA A 2 -1.18 -15.15 -2.55
C ALA A 2 -0.23 -13.99 -2.17
N LYS A 3 1.06 -14.29 -1.92
CA LYS A 3 2.08 -13.25 -1.63
C LYS A 3 2.34 -12.35 -2.83
N ASP A 4 2.43 -12.93 -4.02
CA ASP A 4 2.68 -12.19 -5.26
C ASP A 4 1.48 -11.29 -5.60
N TYR A 5 0.26 -11.78 -5.37
CA TYR A 5 -0.96 -10.97 -5.44
C TYR A 5 -0.91 -9.81 -4.45
N GLY A 6 -0.65 -10.07 -3.17
CA GLY A 6 -0.54 -9.03 -2.14
C GLY A 6 0.52 -7.97 -2.46
N ILE A 7 1.69 -8.39 -2.94
CA ILE A 7 2.76 -7.48 -3.39
C ILE A 7 2.29 -6.61 -4.55
N ASN A 8 1.68 -7.20 -5.58
CA ASN A 8 1.24 -6.47 -6.77
C ASN A 8 0.10 -5.50 -6.44
N TYR A 9 -0.86 -5.93 -5.62
CA TYR A 9 -1.96 -5.09 -5.16
C TYR A 9 -1.44 -3.89 -4.36
N CYS A 10 -0.55 -4.11 -3.38
CA CYS A 10 0.05 -3.01 -2.62
C CYS A 10 0.78 -2.02 -3.54
N LYS A 11 1.54 -2.50 -4.52
CA LYS A 11 2.24 -1.63 -5.49
C LYS A 11 1.25 -0.79 -6.31
N GLN A 12 0.15 -1.38 -6.76
CA GLN A 12 -0.89 -0.66 -7.51
C GLN A 12 -1.53 0.43 -6.67
N VAL A 13 -1.94 0.12 -5.43
CA VAL A 13 -2.57 1.09 -4.53
C VAL A 13 -1.60 2.21 -4.14
N ILE A 14 -0.36 1.88 -3.78
CA ILE A 14 0.68 2.87 -3.46
C ILE A 14 0.89 3.83 -4.63
N ARG A 15 1.04 3.28 -5.85
CA ARG A 15 1.23 4.10 -7.04
C ARG A 15 0.06 5.04 -7.28
N GLY A 16 -1.18 4.56 -7.15
CA GLY A 16 -2.37 5.40 -7.30
C GLY A 16 -2.42 6.53 -6.27
N LEU A 17 -2.06 6.25 -5.01
CA LEU A 17 -2.00 7.27 -3.97
C LEU A 17 -0.87 8.29 -4.21
N GLU A 18 0.30 7.86 -4.67
CA GLU A 18 1.42 8.76 -5.00
C GLU A 18 1.08 9.66 -6.21
N GLU A 19 0.37 9.13 -7.21
CA GLU A 19 -0.12 9.92 -8.36
C GLU A 19 -1.15 10.98 -7.92
N ILE A 20 -2.05 10.64 -6.98
CA ILE A 20 -3.01 11.60 -6.39
C ILE A 20 -2.27 12.67 -5.58
N GLU A 21 -1.30 12.28 -4.75
CA GLU A 21 -0.51 13.21 -3.94
C GLU A 21 0.28 14.20 -4.81
N GLU A 22 0.86 13.71 -5.91
CA GLU A 22 1.58 14.54 -6.88
C GLU A 22 0.62 15.53 -7.57
N GLY A 23 -0.59 15.10 -7.93
CA GLY A 23 -1.64 15.97 -8.44
C GLY A 23 -2.00 17.09 -7.45
N LEU A 24 -2.23 16.72 -6.18
CA LEU A 24 -2.50 17.68 -5.10
C LEU A 24 -1.35 18.68 -4.90
N PHE A 25 -0.11 18.20 -4.94
CA PHE A 25 1.06 19.07 -4.78
C PHE A 25 1.16 20.08 -5.93
N ARG A 26 0.89 19.65 -7.17
CA ARG A 26 0.88 20.55 -8.34
C ARG A 26 -0.25 21.58 -8.29
N GLU A 27 -1.43 21.20 -7.80
CA GLU A 27 -2.61 22.08 -7.75
C GLU A 27 -2.61 23.04 -6.56
N LYS A 28 -2.20 22.56 -5.38
CA LYS A 28 -2.36 23.29 -4.09
C LYS A 28 -1.04 23.65 -3.43
N GLY A 29 0.10 23.19 -3.95
CA GLY A 29 1.42 23.41 -3.38
C GLY A 29 1.74 22.55 -2.15
N HIS A 30 0.88 21.58 -1.81
CA HIS A 30 1.10 20.63 -0.72
C HIS A 30 0.51 19.26 -1.03
N GLY A 31 1.07 18.20 -0.43
CA GLY A 31 0.59 16.82 -0.58
C GLY A 31 -0.56 16.50 0.37
N PHE A 32 -0.68 15.22 0.73
CA PHE A 32 -1.69 14.77 1.67
C PHE A 32 -1.49 15.36 3.07
N ASP A 33 -2.60 15.62 3.77
CA ASP A 33 -2.53 15.91 5.19
C ASP A 33 -2.09 14.66 5.97
N ARG A 34 -1.29 14.82 7.02
CA ARG A 34 -0.74 13.71 7.80
C ARG A 34 -1.81 12.84 8.48
N PHE A 35 -3.01 13.38 8.69
CA PHE A 35 -4.16 12.68 9.26
C PHE A 35 -5.21 12.32 8.22
N SER A 36 -4.99 12.66 6.94
CA SER A 36 -5.87 12.26 5.85
C SER A 36 -5.91 10.74 5.72
N GLN A 37 -7.06 10.23 5.28
CA GLN A 37 -7.24 8.80 5.08
C GLN A 37 -6.30 8.28 4.00
N GLU A 38 -5.99 9.09 2.99
CA GLU A 38 -5.09 8.80 1.89
C GLU A 38 -3.66 8.60 2.39
N TYR A 39 -3.15 9.50 3.23
CA TYR A 39 -1.82 9.36 3.83
C TYR A 39 -1.74 8.13 4.74
N LEU A 40 -2.76 7.91 5.58
CA LEU A 40 -2.83 6.73 6.45
C LEU A 40 -2.89 5.43 5.63
N ASN A 41 -3.62 5.42 4.52
CA ASN A 41 -3.67 4.30 3.58
C ASN A 41 -2.31 4.09 2.93
N LEU A 42 -1.62 5.14 2.49
CA LEU A 42 -0.28 5.05 1.89
C LEU A 42 0.71 4.39 2.87
N LEU A 43 0.70 4.81 4.14
CA LEU A 43 1.51 4.19 5.20
C LEU A 43 1.14 2.72 5.43
N LYS A 44 -0.15 2.41 5.49
CA LYS A 44 -0.67 1.04 5.66
C LYS A 44 -0.18 0.12 4.54
N TYR A 45 -0.34 0.52 3.28
CA TYR A 45 0.05 -0.31 2.14
C TYR A 45 1.57 -0.41 1.98
N LYS A 46 2.34 0.63 2.33
CA LYS A 46 3.82 0.54 2.40
C LYS A 46 4.25 -0.50 3.43
N ARG A 47 3.61 -0.54 4.61
CA ARG A 47 3.90 -1.57 5.63
C ARG A 47 3.56 -2.98 5.13
N LEU A 48 2.35 -3.19 4.59
CA LEU A 48 1.92 -4.48 4.05
C LEU A 48 2.85 -4.98 2.93
N LEU A 49 3.32 -4.08 2.06
CA LEU A 49 4.26 -4.43 1.01
C LEU A 49 5.56 -5.02 1.56
N GLU A 50 6.12 -4.42 2.61
CA GLU A 50 7.34 -4.91 3.26
C GLU A 50 7.10 -6.24 3.99
N GLU A 51 5.92 -6.42 4.61
CA GLU A 51 5.51 -7.69 5.21
C GLU A 51 5.46 -8.81 4.17
N PHE A 52 4.79 -8.60 3.02
CA PHE A 52 4.71 -9.61 1.96
C PHE A 52 6.07 -9.91 1.32
N LYS A 53 6.92 -8.90 1.14
CA LYS A 53 8.30 -9.12 0.67
C LYS A 53 9.08 -9.97 1.67
N GLY A 54 8.97 -9.67 2.97
CA GLY A 54 9.62 -10.43 4.03
C GLY A 54 9.12 -11.87 4.15
N GLU A 55 7.83 -12.11 3.94
CA GLU A 55 7.24 -13.46 3.91
C GLU A 55 7.62 -14.24 2.66
N LYS A 56 7.75 -13.56 1.52
CA LYS A 56 8.24 -14.16 0.28
C LYS A 56 9.69 -14.58 0.45
N ALA A 57 10.54 -13.71 1.01
CA ALA A 57 11.95 -13.98 1.26
C ALA A 57 12.16 -15.15 2.25
N ARG A 58 11.36 -15.24 3.31
CA ARG A 58 11.44 -16.29 4.34
C ARG A 58 10.64 -17.55 4.02
N ASN A 59 9.99 -17.60 2.86
CA ASN A 59 9.01 -18.62 2.49
C ASN A 59 7.94 -18.90 3.59
N ALA A 60 7.58 -17.88 4.38
CA ALA A 60 6.63 -17.99 5.49
C ALA A 60 5.18 -18.13 4.98
N ILE A 61 4.24 -18.50 5.84
CA ILE A 61 2.82 -18.49 5.46
C ILE A 61 2.38 -17.02 5.23
N PRO A 62 1.61 -16.70 4.17
CA PRO A 62 1.16 -15.33 3.93
C PRO A 62 0.33 -14.80 5.10
N SER A 63 0.62 -13.59 5.58
CA SER A 63 -0.25 -12.87 6.54
C SER A 63 -1.53 -12.35 5.89
N TYR A 64 -1.55 -12.23 4.56
CA TYR A 64 -2.73 -11.76 3.82
C TYR A 64 -3.89 -12.73 4.02
N ARG A 65 -4.90 -12.26 4.76
CA ARG A 65 -6.21 -12.89 4.84
C ARG A 65 -7.22 -12.05 4.05
N PRO A 66 -7.71 -12.53 2.88
CA PRO A 66 -8.72 -11.81 2.08
C PRO A 66 -9.97 -11.46 2.91
N GLU A 67 -10.29 -12.32 3.88
CA GLU A 67 -11.39 -12.18 4.84
C GLU A 67 -11.28 -10.93 5.74
N ILE A 68 -10.07 -10.43 5.99
CA ILE A 68 -9.80 -9.29 6.89
C ILE A 68 -9.37 -8.04 6.10
N HIS A 69 -8.77 -8.23 4.93
CA HIS A 69 -8.15 -7.15 4.16
C HIS A 69 -8.97 -6.68 2.96
N GLY A 70 -10.11 -7.32 2.69
CA GLY A 70 -10.94 -7.07 1.51
C GLY A 70 -10.42 -7.80 0.26
N PRO A 71 -11.30 -8.03 -0.73
CA PRO A 71 -10.95 -8.70 -1.99
C PRO A 71 -9.86 -7.98 -2.79
#